data_AF-A0A1V2QY29-F1
#
_entry.id   AF-A0A1V2QY29-F1
#
_cell.length_a   1.000
_cell.length_b   1.000
_cell.length_c   1.000
_cell.angle_alpha   90.00
_cell.angle_beta   90.00
_cell.angle_gamma   90.00
#
_symmetry.space_group_name_H-M   'P 1'
#
loop_
_entity.id
_entity.type
_entity.pdbx_description
1 polymer ?
#
loop_
_entity_poly.entity_id
_entity_poly.type
_entity_poly.pdbx_seq_one_letter_code
_entity_poly.pdbx_strand_id
1 'polypeptide(L)'
;MVMLSSRSRPASRRLLSLVAAFLVALSSVLVGQGVAVAAAGPSFVNPVVPLPNSADPTLVTYNGAYYYVATTWTSDIVMRKSTTIAALRSAPEQKVFTATQDDGCCTMWAPHLEQINNRWYL
;
A
#
# COMPACT_ATOMS: atom_id res chain seq x y z
N MET A 1 28.86 12.58 61.29
CA MET A 1 27.75 13.56 61.35
C MET A 1 27.92 14.52 60.18
N VAL A 2 27.28 14.25 59.04
CA VAL A 2 27.32 15.13 57.86
C VAL A 2 25.91 15.69 57.68
N MET A 3 25.77 16.99 57.92
CA MET A 3 24.52 17.73 57.76
C MET A 3 24.34 18.08 56.27
N LEU A 4 23.42 17.41 55.57
CA LEU A 4 23.06 17.77 54.20
C LEU A 4 22.13 18.99 54.22
N SER A 5 22.70 20.15 53.88
CA SER A 5 22.00 21.42 53.70
C SER A 5 21.05 21.35 52.50
N SER A 6 19.75 21.27 52.76
CA SER A 6 18.67 21.45 51.79
C SER A 6 18.63 22.91 51.31
N ARG A 7 19.26 23.20 50.16
CA ARG A 7 19.09 24.50 49.49
C ARG A 7 17.74 24.51 48.76
N SER A 8 16.79 25.28 49.29
CA SER A 8 15.54 25.61 48.61
C SER A 8 15.84 26.35 47.30
N ARG A 9 15.33 25.83 46.17
CA ARG A 9 15.51 26.48 44.87
C ARG A 9 14.71 27.80 44.85
N PRO A 10 15.29 28.93 44.39
CA PRO A 10 14.64 30.23 44.42
C PRO A 10 13.36 30.22 43.58
N ALA A 11 12.31 30.90 44.07
CA ALA A 11 10.99 30.96 43.44
C ALA A 11 11.03 31.43 41.97
N SER A 12 12.02 32.26 41.61
CA SER A 12 12.30 32.72 40.24
C SER A 12 12.59 31.59 39.26
N ARG A 13 13.29 30.53 39.69
CA ARG A 13 13.55 29.35 38.84
C ARG A 13 12.29 28.53 38.60
N ARG A 14 11.37 28.45 39.58
CA ARG A 14 10.08 27.76 39.41
C ARG A 14 9.16 28.54 38.47
N LEU A 15 9.14 29.86 38.59
CA LEU A 15 8.34 30.74 37.73
C LEU A 15 8.82 30.69 36.27
N LEU A 16 10.14 30.72 36.03
CA LEU A 16 10.69 30.54 34.67
C LEU A 16 10.33 29.19 34.05
N SER A 17 10.38 28.10 34.81
CA SER A 17 10.01 26.77 34.31
C SER A 17 8.53 26.66 33.95
N LEU A 18 7.64 27.30 34.72
CA LEU A 18 6.21 27.33 34.44
C LEU A 18 5.89 28.16 33.20
N VAL A 19 6.54 29.32 33.02
CA VAL A 19 6.39 30.14 31.81
C VAL A 19 6.89 29.40 30.57
N ALA A 20 8.04 28.73 30.66
CA ALA A 20 8.57 27.93 29.55
C ALA A 20 7.63 26.77 29.18
N ALA A 21 7.09 26.04 30.17
CA ALA A 21 6.13 24.97 29.93
C ALA A 21 4.83 25.49 29.28
N PHE A 22 4.36 26.67 29.70
CA PHE A 22 3.17 27.30 29.14
C PHE A 22 3.39 27.74 27.67
N LEU A 23 4.56 28.29 27.35
CA LEU A 23 4.91 28.66 25.97
C LEU A 23 5.05 27.45 25.03
N VAL A 24 5.56 26.32 25.53
CA VAL A 24 5.63 25.05 24.76
C VAL A 24 4.23 24.46 24.55
N ALA A 25 3.36 24.51 25.56
CA ALA A 25 1.97 24.06 25.44
C ALA A 25 1.15 24.97 24.50
N LEU A 26 1.37 26.28 24.54
CA LEU A 26 0.68 27.23 23.66
C LEU A 26 1.13 27.10 22.20
N SER A 27 2.43 26.86 21.96
CA SER A 27 2.95 26.64 20.61
C SER A 27 2.45 25.33 19.97
N SER A 28 2.19 24.29 20.76
CA SER A 28 1.60 23.03 20.24
C SER A 28 0.10 23.14 19.92
N VAL A 29 -0.62 24.10 20.50
CA VAL A 29 -2.02 24.41 20.14
C VAL A 29 -2.11 25.33 18.91
N LEU A 30 -1.14 26.22 18.71
CA LEU A 30 -1.09 27.16 17.58
C LEU A 30 -0.59 26.52 16.27
N VAL A 31 0.16 25.42 16.35
CA VAL A 31 0.46 24.60 15.18
C VAL A 31 -0.77 23.75 14.88
N GLY A 32 -1.67 24.31 14.05
CA GLY A 32 -2.85 23.58 13.58
C GLY A 32 -2.43 22.22 13.02
N GLN A 33 -3.07 21.15 13.49
CA GLN A 33 -2.90 19.82 12.94
C GLN A 33 -3.49 19.82 11.53
N GLY A 34 -2.66 20.13 10.54
CA GLY A 34 -3.04 20.04 9.14
C GLY A 34 -3.44 18.60 8.84
N VAL A 35 -4.68 18.39 8.41
CA VAL A 35 -5.09 17.09 7.86
C VAL A 35 -4.27 16.87 6.60
N ALA A 36 -3.43 15.84 6.59
CA ALA A 36 -2.68 15.47 5.40
C ALA A 36 -3.66 15.00 4.32
N VAL A 37 -3.91 15.83 3.32
CA VAL A 37 -4.66 15.45 2.13
C VAL A 37 -3.65 14.92 1.12
N ALA A 38 -3.76 13.64 0.76
CA ALA A 38 -2.93 13.06 -0.28
C ALA A 38 -3.21 13.78 -1.61
N ALA A 39 -2.15 14.13 -2.35
CA ALA A 39 -2.29 14.61 -3.72
C ALA A 39 -3.04 13.57 -4.55
N ALA A 40 -3.88 14.03 -5.49
CA ALA A 40 -4.56 13.13 -6.41
C ALA A 40 -3.53 12.31 -7.19
N GLY A 41 -3.62 10.98 -7.08
CA GLY A 41 -2.79 10.07 -7.85
C GLY A 41 -3.14 10.11 -9.34
N PRO A 42 -2.29 9.56 -10.21
CA PRO A 42 -2.60 9.41 -11.63
C PRO A 42 -3.90 8.63 -11.82
N SER A 43 -4.73 9.07 -12.77
CA SER A 43 -6.01 8.45 -13.09
C SER A 43 -5.87 7.36 -14.16
N PHE A 44 -6.94 6.57 -14.33
CA PHE A 44 -7.07 5.57 -15.39
C PHE A 44 -8.50 5.57 -15.93
N VAL A 45 -8.69 4.94 -17.09
CA VAL A 45 -10.00 4.81 -17.74
C VAL A 45 -10.50 3.38 -17.59
N ASN A 46 -11.79 3.21 -17.30
CA ASN A 46 -12.46 1.91 -17.27
C ASN A 46 -13.03 1.53 -18.66
N PRO A 47 -13.10 0.22 -18.98
CA PRO A 47 -12.50 -0.90 -18.24
C PRO A 47 -10.97 -0.88 -18.38
N VAL A 48 -10.22 -1.20 -17.31
CA VAL A 48 -8.74 -1.18 -17.31
C VAL A 48 -8.18 -2.20 -18.31
N VAL A 49 -8.57 -3.46 -18.16
CA VAL A 49 -8.30 -4.54 -19.11
C VAL A 49 -9.60 -4.85 -19.84
N PRO A 50 -9.63 -4.84 -21.18
CA PRO A 50 -10.83 -5.18 -21.95
C PRO A 50 -11.08 -6.69 -21.95
N LEU A 51 -12.30 -7.10 -22.34
CA LEU A 51 -12.67 -8.49 -22.58
C LEU A 51 -11.71 -9.18 -23.58
N PRO A 52 -11.54 -10.52 -23.50
CA PRO A 52 -12.26 -11.44 -22.60
C PRO A 52 -11.61 -11.63 -21.22
N ASN A 53 -10.32 -11.30 -21.09
CA ASN A 53 -9.50 -11.59 -19.92
C ASN A 53 -9.65 -10.52 -18.83
N SER A 54 -10.89 -10.20 -18.45
CA SER A 54 -11.20 -9.09 -17.54
C SER A 54 -12.07 -9.47 -16.32
N ALA A 55 -12.61 -10.68 -16.29
CA ALA A 55 -13.44 -11.17 -15.19
C ALA A 55 -12.57 -11.69 -14.04
N ASP A 56 -13.08 -11.56 -12.81
CA ASP A 56 -12.44 -12.05 -11.59
C ASP A 56 -10.96 -11.62 -11.41
N PRO A 57 -10.65 -10.32 -11.57
CA PRO A 57 -9.26 -9.88 -11.62
C PRO A 57 -8.58 -9.96 -10.25
N THR A 58 -7.36 -10.49 -10.23
CA THR A 58 -6.42 -10.31 -9.11
C THR A 58 -5.28 -9.39 -9.54
N LEU A 59 -4.91 -8.45 -8.67
CA LEU A 59 -3.83 -7.50 -8.90
C LEU A 59 -2.86 -7.51 -7.71
N VAL A 60 -1.57 -7.78 -7.99
CA VAL A 60 -0.51 -7.71 -6.98
C VAL A 60 0.52 -6.67 -7.38
N THR A 61 0.92 -5.81 -6.45
CA THR A 61 2.03 -4.89 -6.63
C THR A 61 3.31 -5.49 -6.04
N TYR A 62 4.35 -5.63 -6.86
CA TYR A 62 5.64 -6.14 -6.42
C TYR A 62 6.79 -5.49 -7.19
N ASN A 63 7.83 -5.04 -6.49
CA ASN A 63 9.01 -4.38 -7.08
C ASN A 63 8.68 -3.28 -8.10
N GLY A 64 7.73 -2.40 -7.76
CA GLY A 64 7.35 -1.25 -8.59
C GLY A 64 6.51 -1.57 -9.83
N ALA A 65 6.01 -2.81 -9.96
CA ALA A 65 5.12 -3.20 -11.04
C ALA A 65 3.83 -3.85 -10.50
N TYR A 66 2.77 -3.70 -11.27
CA TYR A 66 1.49 -4.37 -11.13
C TYR A 66 1.49 -5.65 -11.96
N TYR A 67 1.06 -6.75 -11.34
CA TYR A 67 0.87 -8.06 -11.95
C TYR A 67 -0.61 -8.38 -11.92
N TYR A 68 -1.15 -8.70 -13.07
CA TYR A 68 -2.58 -8.88 -13.29
C TYR A 68 -2.85 -10.27 -13.86
N VAL A 69 -3.79 -10.99 -13.25
CA VAL A 69 -4.37 -12.23 -13.76
C VAL A 69 -5.90 -12.13 -13.67
N ALA A 70 -6.58 -12.84 -14.54
CA ALA A 70 -8.04 -12.85 -14.64
C ALA A 70 -8.51 -14.15 -15.31
N THR A 71 -9.81 -14.41 -15.22
CA THR A 71 -10.48 -15.49 -15.96
C THR A 71 -10.20 -15.36 -17.46
N THR A 72 -9.78 -16.46 -18.09
CA THR A 72 -9.46 -16.48 -19.54
C THR A 72 -10.48 -17.26 -20.36
N TRP A 73 -11.36 -18.04 -19.73
CA TRP A 73 -12.33 -18.90 -20.42
C TRP A 73 -11.69 -19.98 -21.32
N THR A 74 -10.39 -20.23 -21.14
CA THR A 74 -9.61 -21.25 -21.85
C THR A 74 -8.92 -22.17 -20.84
N SER A 75 -8.00 -23.05 -21.27
CA SER A 75 -7.13 -23.75 -20.32
C SER A 75 -5.94 -22.92 -19.83
N ASP A 76 -5.70 -21.74 -20.39
CA ASP A 76 -4.48 -20.99 -20.13
C ASP A 76 -4.67 -19.96 -19.02
N ILE A 77 -3.69 -19.81 -18.13
CA ILE A 77 -3.55 -18.61 -17.30
C ILE A 77 -2.54 -17.69 -17.97
N VAL A 78 -2.98 -16.45 -18.25
CA VAL A 78 -2.12 -15.39 -18.77
C VAL A 78 -1.97 -14.29 -17.74
N MET A 79 -0.81 -13.65 -17.75
CA MET A 79 -0.45 -12.56 -16.85
C MET A 79 -0.06 -11.33 -17.65
N ARG A 80 -0.57 -10.17 -17.22
CA ARG A 80 -0.09 -8.86 -17.69
C ARG A 80 0.76 -8.23 -16.60
N LYS A 81 1.82 -7.51 -17.01
CA LYS A 81 2.68 -6.74 -16.11
C LYS A 81 2.85 -5.33 -16.62
N SER A 82 2.73 -4.34 -15.74
CA SER A 82 3.02 -2.94 -16.07
C SER A 82 3.43 -2.13 -14.84
N THR A 83 4.13 -1.01 -15.03
CA THR A 83 4.48 -0.07 -13.96
C THR A 83 3.32 0.85 -13.56
N THR A 84 2.25 0.91 -14.34
CA THR A 84 1.02 1.65 -14.02
C THR A 84 -0.23 0.82 -14.30
N ILE A 85 -1.30 1.06 -13.54
CA ILE A 85 -2.60 0.41 -13.77
C ILE A 85 -3.14 0.73 -15.16
N ALA A 86 -3.03 1.99 -15.61
CA ALA A 86 -3.53 2.41 -16.92
C ALA A 86 -2.87 1.66 -18.09
N ALA A 87 -1.57 1.36 -17.99
CA ALA A 87 -0.85 0.66 -19.03
C ALA A 87 -1.10 -0.86 -19.03
N LEU A 88 -1.80 -1.44 -18.05
CA LEU A 88 -2.27 -2.83 -18.13
C LEU A 88 -3.22 -3.06 -19.31
N ARG A 89 -3.90 -2.01 -19.78
CA ARG A 89 -4.78 -2.04 -20.95
C ARG A 89 -4.10 -2.64 -22.18
N SER A 90 -2.85 -2.23 -22.43
CA SER A 90 -2.06 -2.60 -23.61
C SER A 90 -0.81 -3.43 -23.28
N ALA A 91 -0.61 -3.78 -22.00
CA ALA A 91 0.48 -4.66 -21.60
C ALA A 91 0.31 -6.04 -22.27
N PRO A 92 1.42 -6.64 -22.76
CA PRO A 92 1.36 -7.95 -23.40
C PRO A 92 0.93 -9.02 -22.38
N GLU A 93 0.18 -9.99 -22.87
CA GLU A 93 -0.20 -11.18 -22.12
C GLU A 93 0.90 -12.22 -22.23
N GLN A 94 1.43 -12.64 -21.08
CA GLN A 94 2.36 -13.74 -20.98
C GLN A 94 1.64 -14.94 -20.39
N LYS A 95 1.57 -16.04 -21.13
CA LYS A 95 1.09 -17.31 -20.59
C LYS A 95 2.05 -17.83 -19.52
N VAL A 96 1.51 -18.17 -18.37
CA VAL A 96 2.27 -18.67 -17.20
C VAL A 96 1.92 -20.09 -16.82
N PHE A 97 0.74 -20.58 -17.21
CA PHE A 97 0.29 -21.93 -16.95
C PHE A 97 -0.75 -22.37 -17.99
N THR A 98 -0.85 -23.69 -18.21
CA THR A 98 -1.92 -24.32 -18.98
C THR A 98 -2.49 -25.47 -18.15
N ALA A 99 -3.75 -25.35 -17.75
CA ALA A 99 -4.47 -26.39 -17.01
C ALA A 99 -4.75 -27.61 -17.88
N THR A 100 -4.47 -28.79 -17.36
CA THR A 100 -4.81 -30.08 -17.96
C THR A 100 -6.11 -30.62 -17.36
N GLN A 101 -6.68 -31.68 -17.95
CA GLN A 101 -7.95 -32.24 -17.44
C GLN A 101 -7.90 -32.57 -15.94
N ASP A 102 -6.76 -33.08 -15.48
CA ASP A 102 -6.55 -33.40 -14.07
C ASP A 102 -6.48 -32.15 -13.17
N ASP A 103 -6.14 -30.99 -13.74
CA ASP A 103 -6.11 -29.69 -13.06
C ASP A 103 -7.46 -28.94 -13.10
N GLY A 104 -8.53 -29.56 -13.64
CA GLY A 104 -9.82 -28.89 -13.84
C GLY A 104 -9.82 -27.93 -15.04
N CYS A 105 -9.35 -28.41 -16.20
CA CYS A 105 -9.16 -27.60 -17.40
C CYS A 105 -10.40 -26.91 -17.97
N CYS A 106 -10.07 -26.19 -19.04
CA CYS A 106 -10.85 -25.97 -20.25
C CYS A 106 -11.76 -24.75 -20.20
N THR A 107 -12.12 -24.31 -19.00
CA THR A 107 -12.66 -22.98 -18.75
C THR A 107 -12.06 -22.42 -17.45
N MET A 108 -10.77 -22.14 -17.45
CA MET A 108 -10.02 -21.56 -16.33
C MET A 108 -10.70 -20.29 -15.83
N TRP A 109 -11.12 -20.31 -14.56
CA TRP A 109 -11.84 -19.24 -13.88
C TRP A 109 -11.11 -18.78 -12.64
N ALA A 110 -11.18 -17.47 -12.38
CA ALA A 110 -10.77 -16.79 -11.15
C ALA A 110 -9.38 -17.19 -10.61
N PRO A 111 -8.30 -17.16 -11.43
CA PRO A 111 -6.96 -17.36 -10.90
C PRO A 111 -6.64 -16.28 -9.85
N HIS A 112 -6.00 -16.69 -8.75
CA HIS A 112 -5.67 -15.79 -7.65
C HIS A 112 -4.16 -15.70 -7.46
N LEU A 113 -3.61 -14.51 -7.71
CA LEU A 113 -2.18 -14.25 -7.58
C LEU A 113 -1.85 -13.68 -6.21
N GLU A 114 -0.87 -14.26 -5.54
CA GLU A 114 -0.31 -13.74 -4.29
C GLU A 114 1.23 -13.79 -4.29
N GLN A 115 1.84 -12.82 -3.61
CA GLN A 115 3.27 -12.86 -3.27
C GLN A 115 3.38 -13.02 -1.75
N ILE A 116 3.92 -14.15 -1.31
CA ILE A 116 4.11 -14.46 0.11
C ILE A 116 5.54 -14.97 0.31
N ASN A 117 6.26 -14.41 1.30
CA ASN A 117 7.60 -14.86 1.69
C ASN A 117 8.55 -15.02 0.50
N ASN A 118 8.56 -14.03 -0.41
CA ASN A 118 9.43 -14.01 -1.58
C ASN A 118 9.14 -15.12 -2.62
N ARG A 119 7.92 -15.65 -2.63
CA ARG A 119 7.42 -16.65 -3.59
C ARG A 119 6.09 -16.20 -4.18
N TRP A 120 5.86 -16.58 -5.42
CA TRP A 120 4.60 -16.37 -6.11
C TRP A 120 3.72 -17.61 -5.99
N TYR A 121 2.44 -17.38 -5.69
CA TYR A 121 1.38 -18.38 -5.67
C TYR A 121 0.32 -17.94 -6.65
N LEU A 122 -0.15 -18.90 -7.45
CA LEU A 122 -1.15 -18.72 -8.49
C LEU A 122 -2.12 -19.89 -8.43
#